data_AF-M4B3A0-F1
#
_entry.id   AF-M4B3A0-F1
#
_cell.length_a   1.000
_cell.length_b   1.000
_cell.length_c   1.000
_cell.angle_alpha   90.00
_cell.angle_beta   90.00
_cell.angle_gamma   90.00
#
_symmetry.space_group_name_H-M   'P 1'
#
loop_
_entity.id
_entity.type
_entity.pdbx_description
1 polymer ?
#
loop_
_entity_poly.entity_id
_entity_poly.type
_entity_poly.pdbx_seq_one_letter_code
_entity_poly.pdbx_strand_id
1 'polypeptide(L)'
;MLTKLDWSAFLTGAEALEVADGLPETIPSAEEGATDDEMLRKIHHALLEVHVKKGKLVCPESGRVFLIIDGIPNMLLNEDEI
;
A
#
# COMPACT_ATOMS: atom_id res chain seq x y z
N MET A 1 -10.13 -9.96 -2.13
CA MET A 1 -9.49 -8.72 -1.65
C MET A 1 -9.21 -7.75 -2.79
N LEU A 2 -8.76 -8.24 -3.95
CA LEU A 2 -8.45 -7.42 -5.13
C LEU A 2 -9.58 -6.46 -5.55
N THR A 3 -10.85 -6.87 -5.49
CA THR A 3 -12.00 -6.01 -5.84
C THR A 3 -12.25 -4.84 -4.87
N LYS A 4 -11.65 -4.85 -3.69
CA LYS A 4 -11.76 -3.77 -2.68
C LYS A 4 -10.49 -2.93 -2.58
N LEU A 5 -9.44 -3.30 -3.31
CA LEU A 5 -8.15 -2.62 -3.26
C LEU A 5 -8.19 -1.41 -4.19
N ASP A 6 -7.79 -0.25 -3.70
CA ASP A 6 -7.42 0.86 -4.57
C ASP A 6 -6.03 0.57 -5.16
N TRP A 7 -6.00 0.22 -6.44
CA TRP A 7 -4.78 -0.17 -7.13
C TRP A 7 -3.82 1.00 -7.33
N SER A 8 -4.36 2.20 -7.56
CA SER A 8 -3.54 3.39 -7.76
C SER A 8 -2.79 3.77 -6.49
N ALA A 9 -3.48 3.72 -5.35
CA ALA A 9 -2.88 3.95 -4.05
C ALA A 9 -1.88 2.86 -3.68
N PHE A 10 -2.18 1.60 -4.01
CA PHE A 10 -1.28 0.47 -3.79
C PHE A 10 0.02 0.60 -4.60
N LEU A 11 -0.06 0.88 -5.90
CA LEU A 11 1.12 1.09 -6.75
C LEU A 11 1.97 2.25 -6.24
N THR A 12 1.35 3.39 -5.89
CA THR A 12 2.08 4.54 -5.33
C THR A 12 2.84 4.16 -4.06
N GLY A 13 2.22 3.36 -3.18
CA GLY A 13 2.87 2.86 -1.97
C GLY A 13 4.00 1.88 -2.26
N ALA A 14 3.80 0.98 -3.24
CA ALA A 14 4.82 0.03 -3.67
C ALA A 14 6.02 0.72 -4.32
N GLU A 15 5.81 1.77 -5.11
CA GLU A 15 6.86 2.60 -5.71
C GLU A 15 7.66 3.33 -4.64
N ALA A 16 6.97 3.95 -3.66
CA ALA A 16 7.62 4.64 -2.55
C ALA A 16 8.48 3.72 -1.67
N LEU A 17 8.19 2.42 -1.67
CA LEU A 17 8.92 1.39 -0.94
C LEU A 17 9.90 0.60 -1.83
N GLU A 18 10.04 0.96 -3.11
CA GLU A 18 10.89 0.29 -4.09
C GLU A 18 10.54 -1.20 -4.30
N VAL A 19 9.29 -1.59 -4.04
CA VAL A 19 8.75 -2.96 -4.21
C VAL A 19 7.76 -3.08 -5.37
N ALA A 20 7.68 -2.04 -6.21
CA ALA A 20 6.83 -2.02 -7.39
C ALA A 20 7.34 -2.94 -8.53
N ASP A 21 8.58 -3.43 -8.44
CA ASP A 21 9.17 -4.27 -9.48
C ASP A 21 8.40 -5.58 -9.66
N GLY A 22 7.87 -5.80 -10.86
CA GLY A 22 7.07 -6.97 -11.22
C GLY A 22 5.58 -6.89 -10.84
N LEU A 23 5.08 -5.74 -10.34
CA LEU A 23 3.65 -5.50 -10.20
C LEU A 23 3.04 -5.01 -11.54
N PRO A 24 1.82 -5.44 -11.89
CA PRO A 24 1.17 -4.98 -13.11
C PRO A 24 0.67 -3.53 -12.97
N GLU A 25 0.77 -2.76 -14.06
CA GLU A 25 0.31 -1.36 -14.11
C GLU A 25 -1.22 -1.22 -13.92
N THR A 26 -1.98 -2.26 -14.28
CA THR A 26 -3.44 -2.30 -14.16
C THR A 26 -3.89 -3.44 -13.26
N ILE A 27 -5.03 -3.27 -12.58
CA ILE A 27 -5.67 -4.35 -11.81
C ILE A 27 -5.85 -5.55 -12.74
N PRO A 28 -5.25 -6.71 -12.42
CA PRO A 28 -5.52 -7.92 -13.20
C PRO A 28 -7.01 -8.26 -13.10
N SER A 29 -7.67 -8.53 -14.23
CA SER A 29 -9.08 -8.92 -14.23
C SER A 29 -9.26 -10.19 -13.38
N ALA A 30 -10.43 -10.38 -12.79
CA ALA A 30 -10.69 -11.55 -11.93
C ALA A 30 -10.42 -12.90 -12.63
N GLU A 31 -10.47 -12.92 -13.96
CA GLU A 31 -10.22 -14.09 -14.81
C GLU A 31 -8.71 -14.30 -15.08
N GLU A 32 -7.95 -13.21 -15.23
CA GLU A 32 -6.50 -13.20 -15.45
C GLU A 32 -5.74 -13.47 -14.14
N GLY A 33 -6.17 -12.81 -13.06
CA GLY A 33 -5.61 -12.99 -11.72
C GLY A 33 -5.85 -14.37 -11.13
N ALA A 34 -6.85 -15.12 -11.59
CA ALA A 34 -7.05 -16.52 -11.16
C ALA A 34 -6.13 -17.51 -11.90
N THR A 35 -5.56 -17.09 -13.03
CA THR A 35 -4.81 -17.98 -13.94
C THR A 35 -3.29 -17.77 -13.82
N ASP A 36 -2.85 -16.57 -13.42
CA ASP A 36 -1.45 -16.23 -13.25
C ASP A 36 -1.00 -16.27 -11.77
N ASP A 37 -0.61 -17.47 -11.31
CA ASP A 37 -0.12 -17.70 -9.94
C ASP A 37 1.17 -16.93 -9.63
N GLU A 38 2.00 -16.64 -10.64
CA GLU A 38 3.24 -15.89 -10.44
C GLU A 38 2.93 -14.42 -10.12
N MET A 39 1.99 -13.81 -10.86
CA MET A 39 1.51 -12.46 -10.59
C MET A 39 0.85 -12.37 -9.20
N LEU A 40 0.00 -13.33 -8.83
CA LEU A 40 -0.62 -13.36 -7.50
C LEU A 40 0.41 -13.44 -6.37
N ARG A 41 1.48 -14.21 -6.55
CA ARG A 41 2.56 -14.29 -5.55
C ARG A 41 3.27 -12.96 -5.36
N LYS A 42 3.54 -12.22 -6.45
CA LYS A 42 4.16 -10.88 -6.36
C LYS A 42 3.24 -9.89 -5.64
N ILE A 43 1.95 -9.90 -5.96
CA ILE A 43 0.96 -9.07 -5.27
C ILE A 43 0.86 -9.45 -3.80
N HIS A 44 0.82 -10.74 -3.47
CA HIS A 44 0.81 -11.23 -2.10
C HIS A 44 2.03 -10.73 -1.32
N HIS A 45 3.23 -10.86 -1.89
CA HIS A 45 4.46 -10.39 -1.28
C HIS A 45 4.39 -8.89 -0.95
N ALA A 46 4.08 -8.06 -1.96
CA ALA A 46 4.03 -6.61 -1.79
C ALA A 46 2.92 -6.15 -0.83
N LEU A 47 1.77 -6.84 -0.79
CA LEU A 47 0.63 -6.44 0.02
C LEU A 47 0.68 -6.97 1.48
N LEU A 48 1.20 -8.18 1.68
CA LEU A 48 1.07 -8.91 2.95
C LEU A 48 2.40 -9.26 3.60
N GLU A 49 3.50 -9.30 2.86
CA GLU A 49 4.82 -9.68 3.40
C GLU A 49 5.68 -8.44 3.69
N VAL A 50 5.47 -7.35 2.94
CA VAL A 50 6.19 -6.08 3.13
C VAL A 50 5.55 -5.26 4.26
N HIS A 51 6.35 -4.92 5.26
CA HIS A 51 5.92 -4.15 6.44
C HIS A 51 6.84 -2.97 6.71
N VAL A 52 6.27 -1.78 6.83
CA VAL A 52 7.01 -0.56 7.20
C VAL A 52 7.25 -0.53 8.70
N LYS A 53 8.47 -0.86 9.16
CA LYS A 53 8.81 -0.81 10.59
C LYS A 53 8.97 0.60 11.14
N LYS A 54 9.50 1.51 10.33
CA LYS A 54 9.70 2.92 10.70
C LYS A 54 9.51 3.78 9.47
N GLY A 55 8.70 4.83 9.58
CA GLY A 55 8.34 5.67 8.44
C GLY A 55 7.35 6.76 8.81
N LYS A 56 6.72 7.34 7.79
CA LYS A 56 5.67 8.34 7.97
C LYS A 56 4.65 8.25 6.84
N LEU A 57 3.38 8.48 7.15
CA LEU A 57 2.31 8.73 6.19
C LEU A 57 2.08 10.24 6.13
N VAL A 58 1.94 10.80 4.94
CA VAL A 58 1.69 12.23 4.75
C VAL A 58 0.33 12.40 4.08
N CYS A 59 -0.55 13.19 4.71
CA CYS A 59 -1.84 13.50 4.10
C CYS A 59 -1.63 14.44 2.90
N PRO A 60 -2.13 14.11 1.69
CA PRO A 60 -1.96 14.94 0.51
C PRO A 60 -2.72 16.27 0.58
N GLU A 61 -3.81 16.34 1.34
CA GLU A 61 -4.66 17.54 1.43
C GLU A 61 -4.16 18.53 2.50
N SER A 62 -3.83 18.03 3.70
CA SER A 62 -3.41 18.88 4.83
C SER A 62 -1.90 18.96 5.02
N GLY A 63 -1.13 18.11 4.35
CA GLY A 63 0.32 17.97 4.56
C GLY A 63 0.70 17.36 5.91
N ARG A 64 -0.28 16.91 6.71
CA ARG A 64 -0.03 16.36 8.04
C ARG A 64 0.77 15.07 7.96
N VAL A 65 1.70 14.93 8.89
CA VAL A 65 2.56 13.75 9.03
C VAL A 65 2.08 12.85 10.17
N PHE A 66 1.81 11.58 9.85
CA PHE A 66 1.52 10.51 10.79
C PHE A 66 2.74 9.59 10.89
N LEU A 67 3.31 9.43 12.07
CA LEU A 67 4.54 8.65 12.26
C LEU A 67 4.24 7.15 12.38
N ILE A 68 5.08 6.32 11.79
CA ILE A 68 5.07 4.86 11.96
C ILE A 68 6.26 4.49 12.84
N ILE A 69 6.00 3.88 14.00
CA ILE A 69 7.00 3.45 14.98
C ILE A 69 6.75 1.98 15.31
N ASP A 70 7.78 1.14 15.19
CA ASP A 70 7.72 -0.31 15.41
C ASP A 70 6.63 -1.04 14.60
N GLY A 71 6.31 -0.51 13.42
CA GLY A 71 5.26 -1.02 12.54
C GLY A 71 3.85 -0.57 12.89
N ILE A 72 3.69 0.34 13.85
CA ILE A 72 2.40 0.85 14.30
C ILE A 72 2.25 2.30 13.82
N PRO A 73 1.29 2.61 12.94
CA PRO A 73 1.00 3.97 12.54
C PRO A 73 0.28 4.73 13.66
N ASN A 74 0.78 5.90 14.03
CA ASN A 74 0.13 6.81 14.95
C ASN A 74 -0.82 7.74 14.19
N MET A 75 -2.12 7.49 14.31
CA MET A 75 -3.20 8.24 13.68
C MET A 75 -3.95 9.16 14.66
N LEU A 76 -3.37 9.47 15.83
CA LEU A 76 -3.98 10.38 16.80
C LEU A 76 -3.97 11.82 16.26
N LEU A 77 -5.11 12.50 16.41
CA LEU A 77 -5.31 13.90 16.06
C LEU A 77 -5.40 14.72 17.35
N ASN A 78 -4.88 15.95 17.34
CA ASN A 78 -5.15 16.89 18.42
C ASN A 78 -6.54 17.52 18.24
N GLU A 79 -7.09 18.11 19.29
CA GLU A 79 -8.43 18.73 19.29
C GLU A 79 -8.57 19.86 18.25
N ASP A 80 -7.46 20.57 17.96
CA ASP A 80 -7.41 21.63 16.95
C ASP A 80 -7.34 21.12 15.50
N GLU A 81 -7.25 19.80 15.30
CA GLU A 81 -7.00 19.15 14.00
C GLU A 81 -8.16 18.23 13.57
N ILE A 82 -9.32 18.38 14.21
CA ILE A 82 -10.60 17.70 13.91
C ILE A 82 -11.44 18.54 12.94
#